data_AF-A0A7X0CDP9-F1
#
_entry.id   AF-A0A7X0CDP9-F1
#
_cell.length_a   1.000
_cell.length_b   1.000
_cell.length_c   1.000
_cell.angle_alpha   90.00
_cell.angle_beta   90.00
_cell.angle_gamma   90.00
#
_symmetry.space_group_name_H-M   'P 1'
#
loop_
_entity.id
_entity.type
_entity.pdbx_description
1 polymer ?
#
loop_
_entity_poly.entity_id
_entity_poly.type
_entity_poly.pdbx_seq_one_letter_code
_entity_poly.pdbx_strand_id
1 'polypeptide(L)'
;MALPTSRRNLLRTAAGMAVLPAVLPAVLPMVPSASWASAAPAALRHPGLLHTQADFDRIAAAVRAGAQPYRAGWEKLVANGRSRSTWRARPLETVVRGGTGQNYPQLYNDVHAAYQNALRWRISGDKAHGDAARDILNAWSGTLKTVTGNADRFLAAGIYGYQFANAAELMRDYPGFDVERFRRMLLTVFYPLSDDFLVRHNGACITNYWANWDLCNMAAIMAIGVFCDDRAKFERAVDYFEHGKGNGSVMNAIPFAHPGGLAQFQESGRDQGHTMMGLGLLGSIAEMAWNQGLDLYGHAGNRIMRAAEYVARYNLGEDVPFTPYVWGTGTTCARREQTVVSAVARGQNRPVWELLYHHYANRRGLSVPYTKAYAERVRVEGGGGDYGPNSGGYDQLGFGTLLFTRAAAPAGGGLLPTGVTRVFRSVNLPAEGLAASGALGVLGEAAPLRIVPGPADPKGCSLVDDDGRYLRHKDFRLRFDADDGTTLFERDATFHARAGAEAGTVRLESVNYPGRFVRHRRHRLWLDRAEDTAAFRADSTFRPTTA
;
A
#
# COMPACT_ATOMS: atom_id res chain seq x y z
N MET A 1 -14.56 62.19 53.60
CA MET A 1 -14.92 61.38 54.80
C MET A 1 -13.87 60.29 54.93
N ALA A 2 -13.31 60.14 56.13
CA ALA A 2 -11.97 59.61 56.42
C ALA A 2 -11.80 58.07 56.32
N LEU A 3 -10.56 57.63 56.01
CA LEU A 3 -10.00 56.32 56.42
C LEU A 3 -9.71 56.34 57.94
N PRO A 4 -9.61 55.22 58.69
CA PRO A 4 -8.34 54.46 58.74
C PRO A 4 -8.34 52.97 59.23
N THR A 5 -7.23 52.29 58.88
CA THR A 5 -6.39 51.23 59.55
C THR A 5 -6.84 50.38 60.76
N SER A 6 -6.69 49.05 60.62
CA SER A 6 -5.70 48.11 61.27
C SER A 6 -5.43 48.01 62.80
N ARG A 7 -5.26 46.73 63.23
CA ARG A 7 -4.37 46.13 64.27
C ARG A 7 -4.77 46.05 65.76
N ARG A 8 -4.64 44.82 66.31
CA ARG A 8 -4.04 44.37 67.63
C ARG A 8 -4.89 43.25 68.28
N ASN A 9 -4.39 42.26 69.03
CA ASN A 9 -3.10 41.62 69.27
C ASN A 9 -3.33 40.50 70.32
N LEU A 10 -2.44 39.48 70.36
CA LEU A 10 -1.96 38.72 71.54
C LEU A 10 -2.94 37.76 72.28
N LEU A 11 -2.75 36.43 72.27
CA LEU A 11 -1.74 35.55 72.92
C LEU A 11 -1.93 35.27 74.43
N ARG A 12 -1.99 33.95 74.74
CA ARG A 12 -1.54 33.17 75.93
C ARG A 12 -2.67 32.38 76.61
N THR A 13 -2.53 31.15 77.12
CA THR A 13 -1.52 30.07 77.16
C THR A 13 -2.23 28.91 77.88
N ALA A 14 -2.04 27.65 77.47
CA ALA A 14 -2.04 26.52 78.40
C ALA A 14 -1.30 25.32 77.76
N ALA A 15 -0.23 24.92 78.43
CA ALA A 15 0.59 23.76 78.14
C ALA A 15 -0.04 22.48 78.72
N GLY A 16 0.22 21.33 78.09
CA GLY A 16 -0.13 20.02 78.65
C GLY A 16 -0.02 18.90 77.62
N MET A 17 1.07 18.14 77.71
CA MET A 17 1.51 17.06 76.82
C MET A 17 0.48 15.94 76.60
N ALA A 18 0.30 15.53 75.34
CA ALA A 18 -0.12 14.19 74.97
C ALA A 18 0.73 13.71 73.78
N VAL A 19 1.42 12.59 73.97
CA VAL A 19 2.27 11.94 72.96
C VAL A 19 1.36 11.26 71.93
N LEU A 20 1.49 11.64 70.65
CA LEU A 20 0.93 10.93 69.49
C LEU A 20 1.97 10.91 68.34
N PRO A 21 2.01 9.85 67.54
CA PRO A 21 3.16 9.51 66.70
C PRO A 21 3.29 10.41 65.48
N ALA A 22 4.54 10.72 65.11
CA ALA A 22 4.89 11.47 63.92
C ALA A 22 4.46 10.70 62.65
N VAL A 23 3.47 11.24 61.94
CA VAL A 23 3.20 10.86 60.55
C VAL A 23 4.20 11.60 59.67
N LEU A 24 5.21 10.88 59.18
CA LEU A 24 6.07 11.34 58.09
C LEU A 24 5.23 11.49 56.81
N PRO A 25 5.29 12.62 56.08
CA PRO A 25 4.70 12.68 54.76
C PRO A 25 5.53 11.81 53.82
N ALA A 26 4.88 10.84 53.18
CA ALA A 26 5.50 10.00 52.15
C ALA A 26 5.95 10.87 50.97
N VAL A 27 7.26 11.03 50.83
CA VAL A 27 7.88 11.57 49.62
C VAL A 27 7.74 10.51 48.54
N LEU A 28 6.75 10.68 47.66
CA LEU A 28 6.66 9.90 46.41
C LEU A 28 7.89 10.22 45.55
N PRO A 29 8.63 9.22 45.05
CA PRO A 29 9.74 9.48 44.15
C PRO A 29 9.16 10.03 42.84
N MET A 30 9.65 11.21 42.46
CA MET A 30 9.35 11.83 41.17
C MET A 30 9.96 10.94 40.07
N VAL A 31 9.13 10.12 39.45
CA VAL A 31 9.52 9.33 38.27
C VAL A 31 9.79 10.35 37.17
N PRO A 32 10.99 10.38 36.55
CA PRO A 32 11.25 11.25 35.42
C PRO A 32 10.26 10.85 34.33
N SER A 33 9.40 11.78 33.92
CA SER A 33 8.58 11.62 32.72
C SER A 33 9.54 11.45 31.56
N ALA A 34 9.69 10.21 31.07
CA ALA A 34 10.35 9.94 29.82
C ALA A 34 9.61 10.73 28.74
N SER A 35 10.20 11.83 28.28
CA SER A 35 9.76 12.49 27.06
C SER A 35 9.97 11.49 25.94
N TRP A 36 8.88 10.89 25.47
CA TRP A 36 8.88 10.17 24.21
C TRP A 36 9.18 11.21 23.14
N ALA A 37 10.45 11.35 22.77
CA ALA A 37 10.79 11.98 21.51
C ALA A 37 10.08 11.15 20.44
N SER A 38 9.05 11.72 19.82
CA SER A 38 8.43 11.14 18.64
C SER A 38 9.57 10.82 17.66
N ALA A 39 9.77 9.55 17.35
CA ALA A 39 10.67 9.17 16.27
C ALA A 39 10.25 9.98 15.03
N ALA A 40 11.22 10.57 14.32
CA ALA A 40 10.92 11.23 13.06
C ALA A 40 10.22 10.21 12.13
N PRO A 41 9.17 10.62 11.41
CA PRO A 41 8.49 9.73 10.48
C PRO A 41 9.50 9.14 9.50
N ALA A 42 9.39 7.84 9.22
CA ALA A 42 10.31 7.15 8.32
C ALA A 42 10.37 7.86 6.96
N ALA A 43 11.57 7.97 6.39
CA ALA A 43 11.77 8.56 5.08
C ALA A 43 10.96 7.79 4.00
N LEU A 44 10.49 8.52 2.98
CA LEU A 44 9.88 7.92 1.80
C LEU A 44 10.93 7.12 1.03
N ARG A 45 10.52 5.98 0.46
CA ARG A 45 11.43 5.06 -0.24
C ARG A 45 11.46 5.36 -1.73
N HIS A 46 12.67 5.26 -2.32
CA HIS A 46 12.95 5.53 -3.72
C HIS A 46 13.85 4.45 -4.34
N PRO A 47 13.54 3.94 -5.55
CA PRO A 47 12.24 4.05 -6.20
C PRO A 47 11.15 3.37 -5.35
N GLY A 48 10.01 4.02 -5.15
CA GLY A 48 8.95 3.49 -4.29
C GLY A 48 7.53 3.87 -4.68
N LEU A 49 7.31 4.25 -5.94
CA LEU A 49 5.97 4.35 -6.52
C LEU A 49 5.50 2.97 -6.99
N LEU A 50 5.13 2.77 -8.26
CA LEU A 50 4.63 1.47 -8.73
C LEU A 50 5.69 0.36 -8.78
N HIS A 51 6.98 0.72 -8.78
CA HIS A 51 8.09 -0.23 -8.93
C HIS A 51 9.22 0.09 -7.94
N THR A 52 9.82 -0.96 -7.39
CA THR A 52 11.02 -0.87 -6.54
C THR A 52 12.28 -1.31 -7.29
N GLN A 53 13.47 -1.08 -6.71
CA GLN A 53 14.72 -1.59 -7.30
C GLN A 53 14.71 -3.13 -7.38
N ALA A 54 14.21 -3.80 -6.35
CA ALA A 54 14.08 -5.25 -6.33
C ALA A 54 13.12 -5.79 -7.41
N ASP A 55 12.13 -5.00 -7.83
CA ASP A 55 11.29 -5.36 -8.98
C ASP A 55 12.10 -5.33 -10.28
N PHE A 56 12.88 -4.28 -10.52
CA PHE A 56 13.71 -4.20 -11.73
C PHE A 56 14.80 -5.27 -11.76
N ASP A 57 15.42 -5.59 -10.62
CA ASP A 57 16.41 -6.67 -10.55
C ASP A 57 15.78 -8.01 -10.96
N ARG A 58 14.59 -8.32 -10.43
CA ARG A 58 13.80 -9.52 -10.79
C ARG A 58 13.45 -9.53 -12.28
N ILE A 59 12.88 -8.43 -12.78
CA ILE A 59 12.40 -8.33 -14.17
C ILE A 59 13.57 -8.46 -15.14
N ALA A 60 14.67 -7.73 -14.91
CA ALA A 60 15.83 -7.76 -15.77
C ALA A 60 16.49 -9.14 -15.80
N ALA A 61 16.59 -9.84 -14.65
CA ALA A 61 17.07 -11.21 -14.61
C ALA A 61 16.16 -12.16 -15.41
N ALA A 62 14.84 -12.06 -15.25
CA ALA A 62 13.88 -12.90 -15.96
C ALA A 62 13.88 -12.64 -17.47
N VAL A 63 13.98 -11.38 -17.90
CA VAL A 63 14.08 -11.01 -19.32
C VAL A 63 15.38 -11.53 -19.93
N ARG A 64 16.53 -11.37 -19.25
CA ARG A 64 17.81 -11.93 -19.72
C ARG A 64 17.79 -13.46 -19.84
N ALA A 65 17.09 -14.12 -18.92
CA ALA A 65 16.91 -15.57 -18.96
C ALA A 65 15.87 -16.03 -20.01
N GLY A 66 15.17 -15.12 -20.68
CA GLY A 66 14.09 -15.45 -21.61
C GLY A 66 12.88 -16.10 -20.94
N ALA A 67 12.70 -15.91 -19.63
CA ALA A 67 11.66 -16.57 -18.85
C ALA A 67 10.27 -16.04 -19.23
N GLN A 68 9.31 -16.94 -19.44
CA GLN A 68 7.92 -16.57 -19.64
C GLN A 68 7.18 -16.37 -18.31
N PRO A 69 6.20 -15.44 -18.24
CA PRO A 69 5.74 -14.55 -19.31
C PRO A 69 6.52 -13.23 -19.45
N TYR A 70 7.61 -13.01 -18.69
CA TYR A 70 8.38 -11.76 -18.73
C TYR A 70 8.92 -11.44 -20.13
N ARG A 71 9.43 -12.45 -20.85
CA ARG A 71 9.89 -12.28 -22.23
C ARG A 71 8.79 -11.74 -23.14
N ALA A 72 7.58 -12.32 -23.08
CA ALA A 72 6.46 -11.84 -23.90
C ALA A 72 6.05 -10.40 -23.52
N GLY A 73 6.05 -10.07 -22.22
CA GLY A 73 5.83 -8.70 -21.75
C GLY A 73 6.91 -7.72 -22.24
N TRP A 74 8.17 -8.15 -22.28
CA TRP A 74 9.27 -7.36 -22.82
C TRP A 74 9.13 -7.13 -24.33
N GLU A 75 8.82 -8.18 -25.11
CA GLU A 75 8.56 -8.07 -26.54
C GLU A 75 7.39 -7.12 -26.84
N LYS A 76 6.33 -7.17 -26.01
CA LYS A 76 5.19 -6.23 -26.09
C LYS A 76 5.61 -4.78 -25.85
N LEU A 77 6.47 -4.53 -24.86
CA LEU A 77 7.06 -3.20 -24.60
C LEU A 77 7.92 -2.73 -25.78
N VAL A 78 8.82 -3.58 -26.28
CA VAL A 78 9.73 -3.26 -27.40
C VAL A 78 8.96 -2.93 -28.68
N ALA A 79 7.85 -3.64 -28.95
CA ALA A 79 7.02 -3.42 -30.12
C ALA A 79 6.20 -2.12 -30.08
N ASN A 80 5.93 -1.57 -28.89
CA ASN A 80 5.11 -0.36 -28.76
C ASN A 80 5.87 0.87 -29.30
N GLY A 81 5.26 1.63 -30.22
CA GLY A 81 5.88 2.79 -30.86
C GLY A 81 6.34 3.90 -29.90
N ARG A 82 5.74 3.99 -28.71
CA ARG A 82 6.13 4.94 -27.66
C ARG A 82 7.40 4.54 -26.92
N SER A 83 7.85 3.29 -27.03
CA SER A 83 9.09 2.80 -26.41
C SER A 83 10.33 3.04 -27.29
N ARG A 84 10.19 3.70 -28.45
CA ARG A 84 11.33 4.05 -29.31
C ARG A 84 12.17 5.17 -28.70
N SER A 85 13.49 4.98 -28.61
CA SER A 85 14.44 6.00 -28.14
C SER A 85 14.52 7.23 -29.06
N THR A 86 14.00 7.12 -30.29
CA THR A 86 13.87 8.22 -31.24
C THR A 86 12.61 9.07 -31.04
N TRP A 87 11.77 8.77 -30.04
CA TRP A 87 10.61 9.61 -29.71
C TRP A 87 11.06 11.05 -29.41
N ARG A 88 10.26 12.02 -29.84
CA ARG A 88 10.48 13.45 -29.58
C ARG A 88 9.20 14.02 -28.99
N ALA A 89 9.31 14.50 -27.75
CA ALA A 89 8.21 15.16 -27.05
C ALA A 89 7.75 16.40 -27.80
N ARG A 90 6.47 16.74 -27.66
CA ARG A 90 5.91 18.02 -28.12
C ARG A 90 5.17 18.65 -26.94
N PRO A 91 5.89 19.23 -25.96
CA PRO A 91 5.26 19.76 -24.77
C PRO A 91 4.37 20.95 -25.10
N LEU A 92 3.34 21.15 -24.29
CA LEU A 92 2.37 22.24 -24.42
C LEU A 92 2.48 23.15 -23.20
N GLU A 93 2.42 24.47 -23.39
CA GLU A 93 2.35 25.40 -22.26
C GLU A 93 1.02 25.28 -21.51
N THR A 94 -0.07 25.07 -22.24
CA THR A 94 -1.42 24.89 -21.70
C THR A 94 -2.02 23.60 -22.22
N VAL A 95 -2.35 22.70 -21.29
CA VAL A 95 -3.11 21.48 -21.58
C VAL A 95 -4.58 21.72 -21.27
N VAL A 96 -5.44 21.52 -22.25
CA VAL A 96 -6.90 21.65 -22.15
C VAL A 96 -7.54 20.27 -22.24
N ARG A 97 -8.32 19.89 -21.23
CA ARG A 97 -9.16 18.69 -21.26
C ARG A 97 -10.63 19.05 -21.03
N GLY A 98 -11.46 18.61 -21.98
CA GLY A 98 -12.90 18.88 -22.02
C GLY A 98 -13.25 20.28 -22.54
N GLY A 99 -14.41 20.39 -23.19
CA GLY A 99 -14.84 21.61 -23.90
C GLY A 99 -14.17 21.81 -25.26
N THR A 100 -14.32 23.01 -25.83
CA THR A 100 -13.74 23.39 -27.11
C THR A 100 -12.21 23.53 -27.01
N GLY A 101 -11.49 23.06 -28.02
CA GLY A 101 -10.02 23.21 -28.09
C GLY A 101 -9.21 22.24 -27.24
N GLN A 102 -9.80 21.12 -26.81
CA GLN A 102 -9.07 20.09 -26.06
C GLN A 102 -7.84 19.58 -26.82
N ASN A 103 -6.69 19.51 -26.14
CA ASN A 103 -5.39 19.15 -26.71
C ASN A 103 -4.60 18.14 -25.86
N TYR A 104 -5.21 17.66 -24.76
CA TYR A 104 -4.61 16.71 -23.82
C TYR A 104 -4.07 15.39 -24.41
N PRO A 105 -4.47 14.90 -25.61
CA PRO A 105 -3.83 13.74 -26.21
C PRO A 105 -2.32 13.86 -26.37
N GLN A 106 -1.80 15.07 -26.58
CA GLN A 106 -0.37 15.27 -26.66
C GLN A 106 0.34 14.92 -25.34
N LEU A 107 -0.26 15.29 -24.20
CA LEU A 107 0.30 15.00 -22.88
C LEU A 107 0.37 13.50 -22.60
N TYR A 108 -0.74 12.76 -22.74
CA TYR A 108 -0.71 11.32 -22.40
C TYR A 108 0.22 10.52 -23.32
N ASN A 109 0.39 10.94 -24.58
CA ASN A 109 1.30 10.25 -25.49
C ASN A 109 2.75 10.38 -25.03
N ASP A 110 3.15 11.58 -24.62
CA ASP A 110 4.51 11.84 -24.16
C ASP A 110 4.78 11.29 -22.76
N VAL A 111 3.80 11.35 -21.84
CA VAL A 111 3.92 10.70 -20.51
C VAL A 111 4.18 9.20 -20.66
N HIS A 112 3.42 8.53 -21.54
CA HIS A 112 3.61 7.11 -21.79
C HIS A 112 4.90 6.80 -22.53
N ALA A 113 5.34 7.68 -23.44
CA ALA A 113 6.66 7.53 -24.08
C ALA A 113 7.81 7.69 -23.07
N ALA A 114 7.72 8.63 -22.14
CA ALA A 114 8.70 8.79 -21.05
C ALA A 114 8.75 7.53 -20.17
N TYR A 115 7.58 7.05 -19.73
CA TYR A 115 7.48 5.85 -18.89
C TYR A 115 8.04 4.61 -19.60
N GLN A 116 7.65 4.37 -20.86
CA GLN A 116 8.10 3.20 -21.62
C GLN A 116 9.61 3.24 -21.90
N ASN A 117 10.16 4.40 -22.24
CA ASN A 117 11.61 4.54 -22.41
C ASN A 117 12.36 4.39 -21.08
N ALA A 118 11.81 4.88 -19.96
CA ALA A 118 12.37 4.64 -18.64
C ALA A 118 12.38 3.14 -18.31
N LEU A 119 11.31 2.40 -18.62
CA LEU A 119 11.28 0.94 -18.45
C LEU A 119 12.33 0.23 -19.32
N ARG A 120 12.46 0.62 -20.59
CA ARG A 120 13.49 0.09 -21.50
C ARG A 120 14.88 0.27 -20.89
N TRP A 121 15.20 1.46 -20.40
CA TRP A 121 16.47 1.74 -19.73
C TRP A 121 16.67 0.94 -18.44
N ARG A 122 15.68 0.94 -17.53
CA ARG A 122 15.80 0.25 -16.23
C ARG A 122 15.99 -1.26 -16.37
N ILE A 123 15.45 -1.87 -17.43
CA ILE A 123 15.51 -3.31 -17.65
C ILE A 123 16.74 -3.72 -18.46
N SER A 124 17.09 -2.98 -19.54
CA SER A 124 18.20 -3.36 -20.43
C SER A 124 19.52 -2.63 -20.18
N GLY A 125 19.50 -1.49 -19.47
CA GLY A 125 20.64 -0.60 -19.32
C GLY A 125 20.94 0.26 -20.55
N ASP A 126 20.12 0.21 -21.61
CA ASP A 126 20.36 0.95 -22.84
C ASP A 126 20.20 2.47 -22.62
N LYS A 127 21.33 3.18 -22.72
CA LYS A 127 21.42 4.61 -22.48
C LYS A 127 20.52 5.42 -23.42
N ALA A 128 20.31 5.00 -24.67
CA ALA A 128 19.51 5.77 -25.62
C ALA A 128 18.05 5.92 -25.15
N HIS A 129 17.52 4.90 -24.48
CA HIS A 129 16.19 4.97 -23.88
C HIS A 129 16.17 5.85 -22.61
N GLY A 130 17.24 5.81 -21.81
CA GLY A 130 17.37 6.69 -20.64
C GLY A 130 17.43 8.17 -21.05
N ASP A 131 18.22 8.49 -22.08
CA ASP A 131 18.30 9.83 -22.65
C ASP A 131 16.93 10.30 -23.18
N ALA A 132 16.21 9.44 -23.93
CA ALA A 132 14.89 9.77 -24.44
C ALA A 132 13.88 10.06 -23.31
N ALA A 133 13.85 9.24 -22.26
CA ALA A 133 12.98 9.47 -21.11
C ALA A 133 13.31 10.78 -20.38
N ARG A 134 14.60 11.04 -20.11
CA ARG A 134 15.08 12.29 -19.53
C ARG A 134 14.64 13.49 -20.38
N ASP A 135 14.87 13.44 -21.68
CA ASP A 135 14.60 14.57 -22.58
C ASP A 135 13.10 14.90 -22.63
N ILE A 136 12.22 13.88 -22.63
CA ILE A 136 10.77 14.08 -22.56
C ILE A 136 10.37 14.75 -21.23
N LEU A 137 10.85 14.23 -20.10
CA LEU A 137 10.53 14.77 -18.76
C LEU A 137 11.05 16.21 -18.60
N ASN A 138 12.27 16.48 -19.08
CA ASN A 138 12.86 17.81 -19.05
C ASN A 138 12.11 18.79 -19.97
N ALA A 139 11.68 18.35 -21.16
CA ALA A 139 10.93 19.19 -22.09
C ALA A 139 9.60 19.63 -21.49
N TRP A 140 8.83 18.70 -20.91
CA TRP A 140 7.55 19.03 -20.28
C TRP A 140 7.69 19.91 -19.04
N SER A 141 8.63 19.59 -18.14
CA SER A 141 8.88 20.42 -16.95
C SER A 141 9.42 21.82 -17.26
N GLY A 142 10.02 22.02 -18.45
CA GLY A 142 10.46 23.33 -18.94
C GLY A 142 9.39 24.14 -19.66
N THR A 143 8.23 23.56 -19.97
CA THR A 143 7.23 24.20 -20.84
C THR A 143 5.83 24.28 -20.23
N LEU A 144 5.36 23.22 -19.56
CA LEU A 144 3.99 23.16 -19.05
C LEU A 144 3.77 24.17 -17.92
N LYS A 145 2.77 25.04 -18.10
CA LYS A 145 2.39 26.08 -17.12
C LYS A 145 1.05 25.80 -16.46
N THR A 146 0.10 25.19 -17.18
CA THR A 146 -1.24 24.98 -16.63
C THR A 146 -2.00 23.82 -17.30
N VAL A 147 -2.89 23.20 -16.52
CA VAL A 147 -3.92 22.26 -16.97
C VAL A 147 -5.28 22.93 -16.75
N THR A 148 -6.09 23.03 -17.79
CA THR A 148 -7.38 23.74 -17.78
C THR A 148 -8.44 23.01 -18.62
N GLY A 149 -9.61 23.62 -18.78
CA GLY A 149 -10.77 23.08 -19.47
C GLY A 149 -12.00 23.08 -18.57
N ASN A 150 -12.98 22.24 -18.90
CA ASN A 150 -14.17 22.05 -18.05
C ASN A 150 -13.81 21.19 -16.81
N ALA A 151 -14.77 20.49 -16.21
CA ALA A 151 -14.49 19.57 -15.10
C ALA A 151 -13.40 18.52 -15.42
N ASP A 152 -13.28 18.08 -16.68
CA ASP A 152 -12.34 17.04 -17.09
C ASP A 152 -10.86 17.44 -16.87
N ARG A 153 -10.57 18.73 -16.61
CA ARG A 153 -9.24 19.17 -16.15
C ARG A 153 -8.79 18.43 -14.88
N PHE A 154 -9.71 18.03 -14.01
CA PHE A 154 -9.40 17.23 -12.82
C PHE A 154 -9.04 15.78 -13.17
N LEU A 155 -9.63 15.21 -14.22
CA LEU A 155 -9.18 13.93 -14.76
C LEU A 155 -7.79 14.04 -15.39
N ALA A 156 -7.49 15.14 -16.08
CA ALA A 156 -6.14 15.39 -16.60
C ALA A 156 -5.12 15.54 -15.46
N ALA A 157 -5.43 16.32 -14.43
CA ALA A 157 -4.57 16.51 -13.27
C ALA A 157 -4.30 15.18 -12.55
N GLY A 158 -5.37 14.45 -12.20
CA GLY A 158 -5.27 13.18 -11.50
C GLY A 158 -4.55 12.11 -12.31
N ILE A 159 -5.05 11.78 -13.52
CA ILE A 159 -4.50 10.68 -14.32
C ILE A 159 -3.06 10.99 -14.73
N TYR A 160 -2.81 12.15 -15.34
CA TYR A 160 -1.49 12.40 -15.90
C TYR A 160 -0.48 12.78 -14.82
N GLY A 161 -0.91 13.39 -13.71
CA GLY A 161 -0.05 13.71 -12.58
C GLY A 161 0.59 12.47 -11.94
N TYR A 162 -0.21 11.43 -11.62
CA TYR A 162 0.35 10.21 -11.04
C TYR A 162 1.23 9.45 -12.03
N GLN A 163 0.85 9.43 -13.30
CA GLN A 163 1.61 8.77 -14.36
C GLN A 163 2.96 9.46 -14.59
N PHE A 164 2.98 10.79 -14.58
CA PHE A 164 4.22 11.54 -14.77
C PHE A 164 5.16 11.40 -13.58
N ALA A 165 4.63 11.43 -12.35
CA ALA A 165 5.42 11.15 -11.16
C ALA A 165 6.04 9.74 -11.21
N ASN A 166 5.29 8.74 -11.67
CA ASN A 166 5.81 7.37 -11.88
C ASN A 166 6.93 7.33 -12.93
N ALA A 167 6.78 8.00 -14.07
CA ALA A 167 7.85 8.07 -15.07
C ALA A 167 9.10 8.79 -14.54
N ALA A 168 8.92 9.90 -13.83
CA ALA A 168 10.00 10.69 -13.25
C ALA A 168 10.75 9.95 -12.13
N GLU A 169 10.03 9.21 -11.28
CA GLU A 169 10.61 8.41 -10.22
C GLU A 169 11.59 7.37 -10.76
N LEU A 170 11.29 6.78 -11.92
CA LEU A 170 12.21 5.84 -12.56
C LEU A 170 13.52 6.50 -12.99
N MET A 171 13.49 7.81 -13.26
CA MET A 171 14.61 8.60 -13.77
C MET A 171 15.27 9.48 -12.70
N ARG A 172 14.85 9.40 -11.43
CA ARG A 172 15.29 10.29 -10.32
C ARG A 172 16.79 10.54 -10.29
N ASP A 173 17.59 9.48 -10.38
CA ASP A 173 19.05 9.54 -10.28
C ASP A 173 19.75 9.54 -11.66
N TYR A 174 18.98 9.70 -12.74
CA TYR A 174 19.53 9.66 -14.09
C TYR A 174 20.27 10.96 -14.45
N PRO A 175 21.53 10.89 -14.95
CA PRO A 175 22.30 12.08 -15.29
C PRO A 175 21.58 13.05 -16.25
N GLY A 176 21.50 14.31 -15.83
CA GLY A 176 20.89 15.40 -16.59
C GLY A 176 19.36 15.52 -16.45
N PHE A 177 18.70 14.65 -15.68
CA PHE A 177 17.30 14.87 -15.32
C PHE A 177 17.18 16.02 -14.32
N ASP A 178 16.40 17.05 -14.64
CA ASP A 178 16.18 18.20 -13.77
C ASP A 178 15.06 17.90 -12.77
N VAL A 179 15.41 17.12 -11.74
CA VAL A 179 14.48 16.64 -10.69
C VAL A 179 13.76 17.81 -10.02
N GLU A 180 14.47 18.88 -9.70
CA GLU A 180 13.89 20.03 -8.98
C GLU A 180 12.90 20.82 -9.85
N ARG A 181 13.19 21.02 -11.13
CA ARG A 181 12.21 21.61 -12.05
C ARG A 181 10.99 20.71 -12.21
N PHE A 182 11.20 19.40 -12.28
CA PHE A 182 10.09 18.45 -12.38
C PHE A 182 9.21 18.42 -11.12
N ARG A 183 9.82 18.42 -9.93
CA ARG A 183 9.12 18.56 -8.63
C ARG A 183 8.27 19.83 -8.61
N ARG A 184 8.83 20.97 -9.01
CA ARG A 184 8.07 22.22 -9.09
C ARG A 184 6.87 22.11 -10.01
N MET A 185 7.01 21.56 -11.22
CA MET A 185 5.88 21.36 -12.14
C MET A 185 4.77 20.51 -11.50
N LEU A 186 5.11 19.38 -10.86
CA LEU A 186 4.11 18.55 -10.19
C LEU A 186 3.37 19.29 -9.07
N LEU A 187 4.12 20.03 -8.23
CA LEU A 187 3.58 20.77 -7.09
C LEU A 187 2.76 22.01 -7.49
N THR A 188 3.04 22.64 -8.62
CA THR A 188 2.37 23.88 -9.02
C THR A 188 1.28 23.67 -10.07
N VAL A 189 1.39 22.65 -10.92
CA VAL A 189 0.43 22.40 -12.02
C VAL A 189 -0.58 21.32 -11.68
N PHE A 190 -0.13 20.20 -11.09
CA PHE A 190 -0.98 19.02 -10.91
C PHE A 190 -1.58 18.95 -9.50
N TYR A 191 -0.74 19.06 -8.47
CA TYR A 191 -1.17 18.94 -7.07
C TYR A 191 -2.35 19.86 -6.71
N PRO A 192 -2.34 21.19 -7.03
CA PRO A 192 -3.41 22.08 -6.59
C PRO A 192 -4.77 21.69 -7.15
N LEU A 193 -4.83 21.26 -8.42
CA LEU A 193 -6.09 20.79 -9.03
C LEU A 193 -6.59 19.49 -8.37
N SER A 194 -5.70 18.53 -8.15
CA SER A 194 -6.09 17.26 -7.55
C SER A 194 -6.53 17.41 -6.10
N ASP A 195 -5.81 18.19 -5.32
CA ASP A 195 -6.15 18.50 -3.93
C ASP A 195 -7.50 19.23 -3.85
N ASP A 196 -7.68 20.24 -4.68
CA ASP A 196 -8.90 21.03 -4.77
C ASP A 196 -10.13 20.18 -5.11
N PHE A 197 -9.97 19.21 -6.02
CA PHE A 197 -11.04 18.29 -6.37
C PHE A 197 -11.49 17.46 -5.17
N LEU A 198 -10.57 16.93 -4.37
CA LEU A 198 -10.90 16.12 -3.19
C LEU A 198 -11.52 16.95 -2.06
N VAL A 199 -11.31 18.26 -2.04
CA VAL A 199 -11.89 19.17 -1.02
C VAL A 199 -13.24 19.71 -1.44
N ARG A 200 -13.35 20.21 -2.68
CA ARG A 200 -14.51 21.00 -3.14
C ARG A 200 -15.37 20.27 -4.16
N HIS A 201 -14.93 19.15 -4.73
CA HIS A 201 -15.62 18.39 -5.78
C HIS A 201 -16.16 19.29 -6.90
N ASN A 202 -15.34 20.25 -7.33
CA ASN A 202 -15.71 21.26 -8.35
C ASN A 202 -17.04 22.00 -8.03
N GLY A 203 -17.34 22.23 -6.74
CA GLY A 203 -18.55 22.89 -6.27
C GLY A 203 -19.83 22.06 -6.40
N ALA A 204 -19.73 20.78 -6.80
CA ALA A 204 -20.87 19.88 -6.90
C ALA A 204 -21.13 19.15 -5.57
N CYS A 205 -22.26 18.46 -5.49
CA CYS A 205 -22.50 17.56 -4.39
C CYS A 205 -21.45 16.44 -4.33
N ILE A 206 -21.17 15.94 -3.13
CA ILE A 206 -20.03 15.03 -2.87
C ILE A 206 -20.11 13.72 -3.67
N THR A 207 -21.31 13.26 -4.01
CA THR A 207 -21.55 12.03 -4.78
C THR A 207 -21.68 12.26 -6.29
N ASN A 208 -21.57 13.50 -6.77
CA ASN A 208 -21.81 13.84 -8.18
C ASN A 208 -20.85 13.11 -9.12
N TYR A 209 -19.58 13.07 -8.74
CA TYR A 209 -18.53 12.48 -9.56
C TYR A 209 -18.35 11.01 -9.24
N TRP A 210 -18.08 10.22 -10.28
CA TRP A 210 -17.84 8.77 -10.16
C TRP A 210 -16.52 8.48 -9.45
N ALA A 211 -16.39 7.29 -8.85
CA ALA A 211 -15.22 6.90 -8.06
C ALA A 211 -13.88 7.15 -8.77
N ASN A 212 -13.78 6.91 -10.09
CA ASN A 212 -12.55 7.14 -10.86
C ASN A 212 -11.99 8.58 -10.77
N TRP A 213 -12.84 9.58 -10.52
CA TRP A 213 -12.42 10.98 -10.42
C TRP A 213 -11.64 11.23 -9.14
N ASP A 214 -12.20 10.83 -8.01
CA ASP A 214 -11.52 10.88 -6.72
C ASP A 214 -10.27 10.00 -6.72
N LEU A 215 -10.38 8.77 -7.25
CA LEU A 215 -9.27 7.81 -7.29
C LEU A 215 -8.06 8.33 -8.08
N CYS A 216 -8.26 8.96 -9.25
CA CYS A 216 -7.13 9.47 -10.02
C CYS A 216 -6.47 10.69 -9.38
N ASN A 217 -7.25 11.58 -8.75
CA ASN A 217 -6.71 12.72 -8.03
C ASN A 217 -5.98 12.30 -6.74
N MET A 218 -6.50 11.29 -6.03
CA MET A 218 -5.82 10.68 -4.89
C MET A 218 -4.52 9.97 -5.31
N ALA A 219 -4.52 9.25 -6.44
CA ALA A 219 -3.31 8.65 -6.99
C ALA A 219 -2.25 9.71 -7.32
N ALA A 220 -2.64 10.86 -7.88
CA ALA A 220 -1.72 11.97 -8.15
C ALA A 220 -1.14 12.53 -6.85
N ILE A 221 -1.96 12.83 -5.85
CA ILE A 221 -1.48 13.37 -4.57
C ILE A 221 -0.50 12.39 -3.89
N MET A 222 -0.82 11.10 -3.88
CA MET A 222 0.08 10.07 -3.34
C MET A 222 1.40 10.03 -4.08
N ALA A 223 1.35 9.97 -5.43
CA ALA A 223 2.55 9.83 -6.24
C ALA A 223 3.44 11.08 -6.17
N ILE A 224 2.83 12.27 -6.15
CA ILE A 224 3.52 13.55 -5.97
C ILE A 224 4.13 13.63 -4.57
N GLY A 225 3.39 13.20 -3.53
CA GLY A 225 3.89 13.15 -2.17
C GLY A 225 5.15 12.30 -2.03
N VAL A 226 5.13 11.08 -2.58
CA VAL A 226 6.33 10.23 -2.64
C VAL A 226 7.43 10.93 -3.45
N PHE A 227 7.19 11.30 -4.71
CA PHE A 227 8.24 11.83 -5.60
C PHE A 227 8.90 13.12 -5.07
N CYS A 228 8.13 13.98 -4.41
CA CYS A 228 8.62 15.23 -3.84
C CYS A 228 9.17 15.11 -2.42
N ASP A 229 9.27 13.89 -1.86
CA ASP A 229 9.64 13.66 -0.45
C ASP A 229 8.73 14.40 0.54
N ASP A 230 7.44 14.55 0.20
CA ASP A 230 6.42 15.23 0.98
C ASP A 230 5.48 14.21 1.64
N ARG A 231 5.86 13.79 2.85
CA ARG A 231 5.11 12.84 3.68
C ARG A 231 3.68 13.30 3.94
N ALA A 232 3.45 14.60 4.14
CA ALA A 232 2.12 15.12 4.44
C ALA A 232 1.16 14.92 3.27
N LYS A 233 1.63 15.08 2.03
CA LYS A 233 0.82 14.76 0.83
C LYS A 233 0.56 13.27 0.69
N PHE A 234 1.55 12.42 0.99
CA PHE A 234 1.33 10.96 1.01
C PHE A 234 0.25 10.58 2.04
N GLU A 235 0.38 11.06 3.28
CA GLU A 235 -0.58 10.80 4.36
C GLU A 235 -1.96 11.36 4.05
N ARG A 236 -2.03 12.51 3.39
CA ARG A 236 -3.29 13.07 2.91
C ARG A 236 -4.04 12.14 1.95
N ALA A 237 -3.31 11.50 1.03
CA ALA A 237 -3.92 10.54 0.11
C ALA A 237 -4.37 9.26 0.83
N VAL A 238 -3.60 8.80 1.82
CA VAL A 238 -3.98 7.66 2.67
C VAL A 238 -5.23 7.98 3.49
N ASP A 239 -5.27 9.13 4.15
CA ASP A 239 -6.44 9.57 4.93
C ASP A 239 -7.68 9.68 4.05
N TYR A 240 -7.56 10.23 2.84
CA TYR A 240 -8.69 10.29 1.91
C TYR A 240 -9.13 8.89 1.44
N PHE A 241 -8.20 7.97 1.23
CA PHE A 241 -8.53 6.58 0.87
C PHE A 241 -9.40 5.93 1.96
N GLU A 242 -9.03 6.10 3.23
CA GLU A 242 -9.70 5.47 4.37
C GLU A 242 -10.97 6.22 4.81
N HIS A 243 -10.94 7.55 4.82
CA HIS A 243 -11.94 8.40 5.48
C HIS A 243 -12.54 9.49 4.57
N GLY A 244 -12.16 9.53 3.30
CA GLY A 244 -12.63 10.54 2.35
C GLY A 244 -14.15 10.51 2.16
N LYS A 245 -14.76 11.70 2.03
CA LYS A 245 -16.22 11.82 1.87
C LYS A 245 -16.71 11.47 0.47
N GLY A 246 -15.85 11.60 -0.55
CA GLY A 246 -16.21 11.35 -1.95
C GLY A 246 -16.16 9.89 -2.35
N ASN A 247 -16.57 9.62 -3.59
CA ASN A 247 -16.78 8.26 -4.11
C ASN A 247 -15.49 7.46 -4.29
N GLY A 248 -14.30 8.06 -4.14
CA GLY A 248 -13.02 7.35 -4.24
C GLY A 248 -12.45 6.81 -2.92
N SER A 249 -13.02 7.19 -1.76
CA SER A 249 -12.71 6.49 -0.51
C SER A 249 -13.13 5.02 -0.65
N VAL A 250 -12.35 4.08 -0.11
CA VAL A 250 -12.53 2.65 -0.34
C VAL A 250 -13.92 2.13 0.03
N MET A 251 -14.53 2.70 1.07
CA MET A 251 -15.88 2.32 1.52
C MET A 251 -16.97 2.88 0.61
N ASN A 252 -16.73 3.99 -0.08
CA ASN A 252 -17.66 4.58 -1.04
C ASN A 252 -17.45 4.04 -2.46
N ALA A 253 -16.22 3.73 -2.84
CA ALA A 253 -15.84 3.14 -4.12
C ALA A 253 -16.29 1.68 -4.22
N ILE A 254 -16.43 0.99 -3.08
CA ILE A 254 -16.88 -0.40 -3.00
C ILE A 254 -18.00 -0.49 -1.95
N PRO A 255 -19.19 0.09 -2.18
CA PRO A 255 -20.17 0.32 -1.12
C PRO A 255 -20.81 -0.95 -0.58
N PHE A 256 -20.97 -1.99 -1.42
CA PHE A 256 -21.73 -3.18 -1.04
C PHE A 256 -20.87 -4.44 -1.01
N ALA A 257 -20.92 -5.14 0.12
CA ALA A 257 -20.38 -6.47 0.27
C ALA A 257 -21.48 -7.50 -0.01
N HIS A 258 -21.16 -8.54 -0.77
CA HIS A 258 -22.08 -9.62 -1.12
C HIS A 258 -21.61 -10.97 -0.55
N PRO A 259 -22.52 -11.97 -0.47
CA PRO A 259 -22.15 -13.35 -0.15
C PRO A 259 -21.06 -13.91 -1.08
N GLY A 260 -20.37 -14.96 -0.63
CA GLY A 260 -19.29 -15.59 -1.41
C GLY A 260 -18.01 -14.75 -1.50
N GLY A 261 -17.86 -13.72 -0.65
CA GLY A 261 -16.67 -12.88 -0.61
C GLY A 261 -16.62 -11.83 -1.72
N LEU A 262 -17.69 -11.62 -2.49
CA LEU A 262 -17.72 -10.60 -3.54
C LEU A 262 -18.04 -9.20 -2.97
N ALA A 263 -17.67 -8.14 -3.69
CA ALA A 263 -18.05 -6.77 -3.36
C ALA A 263 -18.31 -5.94 -4.62
N GLN A 264 -19.41 -5.19 -4.67
CA GLN A 264 -19.79 -4.39 -5.83
C GLN A 264 -18.96 -3.11 -5.90
N PHE A 265 -18.34 -2.87 -7.05
CA PHE A 265 -17.68 -1.61 -7.34
C PHE A 265 -18.71 -0.55 -7.72
N GLN A 266 -18.51 0.68 -7.26
CA GLN A 266 -19.46 1.79 -7.38
C GLN A 266 -19.92 2.05 -8.83
N GLU A 267 -19.01 1.92 -9.80
CA GLU A 267 -19.31 2.18 -11.21
C GLU A 267 -19.94 1.00 -11.98
N SER A 268 -20.17 -0.15 -11.33
CA SER A 268 -20.66 -1.37 -12.01
C SER A 268 -22.02 -1.22 -12.68
N GLY A 269 -22.87 -0.30 -12.22
CA GLY A 269 -24.15 0.02 -12.86
C GLY A 269 -24.03 1.02 -14.03
N ARG A 270 -22.87 1.67 -14.20
CA ARG A 270 -22.60 2.64 -15.29
C ARG A 270 -22.13 1.91 -16.53
N ASP A 271 -20.93 1.35 -16.47
CA ASP A 271 -20.32 0.51 -17.51
C ASP A 271 -19.08 -0.22 -16.96
N GLN A 272 -18.67 -1.27 -17.66
CA GLN A 272 -17.53 -2.10 -17.23
C GLN A 272 -16.17 -1.47 -17.56
N GLY A 273 -16.13 -0.56 -18.53
CA GLY A 273 -14.90 0.17 -18.88
C GLY A 273 -14.40 1.02 -17.72
N HIS A 274 -15.27 1.83 -17.12
CA HIS A 274 -14.92 2.65 -15.96
C HIS A 274 -14.80 1.83 -14.67
N THR A 275 -15.57 0.75 -14.55
CA THR A 275 -15.42 -0.19 -13.44
C THR A 275 -14.00 -0.76 -13.38
N MET A 276 -13.48 -1.26 -14.51
CA MET A 276 -12.10 -1.75 -14.59
C MET A 276 -11.06 -0.63 -14.46
N MET A 277 -11.36 0.58 -14.97
CA MET A 277 -10.49 1.75 -14.77
C MET A 277 -10.31 2.06 -13.27
N GLY A 278 -11.41 2.09 -12.52
CA GLY A 278 -11.42 2.36 -11.08
C GLY A 278 -10.65 1.29 -10.29
N LEU A 279 -10.82 0.01 -10.63
CA LEU A 279 -10.00 -1.06 -10.05
C LEU A 279 -8.50 -0.88 -10.34
N GLY A 280 -8.13 -0.48 -11.57
CA GLY A 280 -6.74 -0.18 -11.91
C GLY A 280 -6.14 0.96 -11.08
N LEU A 281 -6.93 2.00 -10.79
CA LEU A 281 -6.50 3.11 -9.94
C LEU A 281 -6.38 2.68 -8.47
N LEU A 282 -7.35 1.92 -7.94
CA LEU A 282 -7.26 1.33 -6.60
C LEU A 282 -6.01 0.46 -6.45
N GLY A 283 -5.73 -0.41 -7.44
CA GLY A 283 -4.52 -1.22 -7.48
C GLY A 283 -3.26 -0.36 -7.50
N SER A 284 -3.21 0.69 -8.31
CA SER A 284 -2.06 1.61 -8.38
C SER A 284 -1.81 2.33 -7.05
N ILE A 285 -2.87 2.84 -6.41
CA ILE A 285 -2.80 3.48 -5.09
C ILE A 285 -2.29 2.50 -4.05
N ALA A 286 -2.86 1.29 -4.02
CA ALA A 286 -2.47 0.28 -3.06
C ALA A 286 -1.03 -0.22 -3.27
N GLU A 287 -0.55 -0.32 -4.52
CA GLU A 287 0.83 -0.71 -4.80
C GLU A 287 1.84 0.38 -4.44
N MET A 288 1.53 1.65 -4.72
CA MET A 288 2.37 2.77 -4.27
C MET A 288 2.45 2.81 -2.74
N ALA A 289 1.32 2.64 -2.04
CA ALA A 289 1.31 2.54 -0.58
C ALA A 289 2.07 1.31 -0.06
N TRP A 290 1.91 0.15 -0.71
CA TRP A 290 2.62 -1.08 -0.35
C TRP A 290 4.14 -0.90 -0.44
N ASN A 291 4.62 -0.23 -1.49
CA ASN A 291 6.04 0.06 -1.67
C ASN A 291 6.55 1.08 -0.65
N GLN A 292 5.67 1.83 0.01
CA GLN A 292 5.95 2.66 1.20
C GLN A 292 5.73 1.95 2.54
N GLY A 293 5.26 0.70 2.53
CA GLY A 293 5.17 -0.18 3.70
C GLY A 293 3.80 -0.19 4.35
N LEU A 294 2.81 0.36 3.66
CA LEU A 294 1.43 0.44 4.11
C LEU A 294 0.55 -0.52 3.31
N ASP A 295 -0.14 -1.43 4.00
CA ASP A 295 -1.00 -2.43 3.37
C ASP A 295 -2.43 -1.91 3.11
N LEU A 296 -2.60 -1.09 2.06
CA LEU A 296 -3.93 -0.68 1.60
C LEU A 296 -4.67 -1.79 0.84
N TYR A 297 -3.98 -2.80 0.32
CA TYR A 297 -4.61 -3.98 -0.28
C TYR A 297 -5.38 -4.80 0.76
N GLY A 298 -4.86 -4.89 1.99
CA GLY A 298 -5.47 -5.55 3.15
C GLY A 298 -6.64 -4.78 3.76
N HIS A 299 -6.74 -3.49 3.50
CA HIS A 299 -7.69 -2.59 4.17
C HIS A 299 -9.16 -3.04 3.98
N ALA A 300 -9.97 -2.81 5.01
CA ALA A 300 -11.40 -3.17 5.08
C ALA A 300 -11.69 -4.64 4.72
N GLY A 301 -10.82 -5.56 5.16
CA GLY A 301 -11.00 -7.00 4.93
C GLY A 301 -10.74 -7.41 3.48
N ASN A 302 -9.64 -6.94 2.89
CA ASN A 302 -9.27 -7.15 1.49
C ASN A 302 -10.35 -6.64 0.51
N ARG A 303 -10.96 -5.48 0.78
CA ARG A 303 -12.13 -5.02 0.02
C ARG A 303 -11.86 -4.85 -1.47
N ILE A 304 -10.66 -4.38 -1.84
CA ILE A 304 -10.19 -4.29 -3.23
C ILE A 304 -10.17 -5.68 -3.89
N MET A 305 -9.69 -6.72 -3.20
CA MET A 305 -9.67 -8.10 -3.72
C MET A 305 -11.09 -8.59 -4.05
N ARG A 306 -12.01 -8.34 -3.14
CA ARG A 306 -13.42 -8.75 -3.25
C ARG A 306 -14.12 -8.05 -4.43
N ALA A 307 -13.76 -6.79 -4.68
CA ALA A 307 -14.22 -6.06 -5.85
C ALA A 307 -13.56 -6.55 -7.14
N ALA A 308 -12.27 -6.90 -7.12
CA ALA A 308 -11.59 -7.50 -8.27
C ALA A 308 -12.23 -8.83 -8.67
N GLU A 309 -12.52 -9.71 -7.71
CA GLU A 309 -13.22 -10.98 -7.94
C GLU A 309 -14.64 -10.75 -8.51
N TYR A 310 -15.40 -9.81 -7.96
CA TYR A 310 -16.73 -9.45 -8.44
C TYR A 310 -16.70 -8.99 -9.90
N VAL A 311 -15.84 -8.04 -10.21
CA VAL A 311 -15.77 -7.45 -11.56
C VAL A 311 -15.22 -8.46 -12.56
N ALA A 312 -14.20 -9.24 -12.18
CA ALA A 312 -13.66 -10.30 -13.02
C ALA A 312 -14.73 -11.34 -13.35
N ARG A 313 -15.46 -11.84 -12.33
CA ARG A 313 -16.56 -12.80 -12.52
C ARG A 313 -17.59 -12.29 -13.52
N TYR A 314 -18.06 -11.05 -13.32
CA TYR A 314 -19.04 -10.48 -14.23
C TYR A 314 -18.53 -10.36 -15.67
N ASN A 315 -17.28 -9.91 -15.83
CA ASN A 315 -16.69 -9.70 -17.15
C ASN A 315 -16.23 -11.00 -17.83
N LEU A 316 -16.13 -12.12 -17.11
CA LEU A 316 -15.98 -13.47 -17.67
C LEU A 316 -17.29 -14.05 -18.23
N GLY A 317 -18.39 -13.31 -18.11
CA GLY A 317 -19.71 -13.73 -18.62
C GLY A 317 -20.62 -14.34 -17.56
N GLU A 318 -20.18 -14.47 -16.31
CA GLU A 318 -21.01 -14.96 -15.21
C GLU A 318 -21.85 -13.84 -14.57
N ASP A 319 -22.93 -14.23 -13.88
CA ASP A 319 -23.77 -13.29 -13.14
C ASP A 319 -23.18 -12.95 -11.77
N VAL A 320 -23.52 -11.75 -11.30
CA VAL A 320 -23.16 -11.23 -9.98
C VAL A 320 -24.37 -10.58 -9.32
N PRO A 321 -24.51 -10.65 -7.99
CA PRO A 321 -25.56 -9.91 -7.30
C PRO A 321 -25.34 -8.40 -7.47
N PHE A 322 -26.40 -7.61 -7.58
CA PHE A 322 -26.29 -6.16 -7.66
C PHE A 322 -27.25 -5.51 -6.66
N THR A 323 -26.73 -4.68 -5.78
CA THR A 323 -27.52 -3.80 -4.91
C THR A 323 -27.72 -2.47 -5.65
N PRO A 324 -28.97 -1.97 -5.78
CA PRO A 324 -29.24 -0.68 -6.40
C PRO A 324 -28.34 0.42 -5.83
N TYR A 325 -27.65 1.12 -6.71
CA TYR A 325 -26.74 2.20 -6.35
C TYR A 325 -27.44 3.54 -6.53
N VAL A 326 -27.47 4.36 -5.48
CA VAL A 326 -28.14 5.66 -5.45
C VAL A 326 -27.10 6.74 -5.22
N TRP A 327 -27.18 7.85 -5.97
CA TRP A 327 -26.31 9.01 -5.79
C TRP A 327 -27.06 10.32 -6.02
N GLY A 328 -26.51 11.42 -5.52
CA GLY A 328 -26.90 12.78 -5.89
C GLY A 328 -26.06 13.29 -7.06
N THR A 329 -26.68 13.99 -8.01
CA THR A 329 -26.00 14.63 -9.15
C THR A 329 -26.13 16.16 -9.14
N GLY A 330 -25.18 16.83 -9.79
CA GLY A 330 -25.12 18.29 -9.93
C GLY A 330 -24.81 19.00 -8.62
N THR A 331 -25.17 20.28 -8.57
CA THR A 331 -25.04 21.12 -7.37
C THR A 331 -26.22 20.98 -6.42
N THR A 332 -27.37 20.49 -6.92
CA THR A 332 -28.62 20.35 -6.15
C THR A 332 -28.77 19.00 -5.45
N CYS A 333 -27.79 18.10 -5.60
CA CYS A 333 -27.86 16.73 -5.08
C CYS A 333 -29.07 15.93 -5.62
N ALA A 334 -29.52 16.20 -6.84
CA ALA A 334 -30.71 15.54 -7.39
C ALA A 334 -30.51 14.01 -7.42
N ARG A 335 -31.45 13.27 -6.82
CA ARG A 335 -31.35 11.81 -6.70
C ARG A 335 -31.31 11.14 -8.09
N ARG A 336 -30.42 10.17 -8.23
CA ARG A 336 -30.29 9.25 -9.36
C ARG A 336 -30.07 7.84 -8.83
N GLU A 337 -30.37 6.85 -9.65
CA GLU A 337 -30.17 5.46 -9.31
C GLU A 337 -29.83 4.59 -10.51
N GLN A 338 -29.13 3.50 -10.23
CA GLN A 338 -28.91 2.37 -11.13
C GLN A 338 -29.38 1.12 -10.38
N THR A 339 -30.26 0.35 -11.00
CA THR A 339 -30.88 -0.83 -10.37
C THR A 339 -30.31 -2.15 -10.84
N VAL A 340 -29.46 -2.12 -11.88
CA VAL A 340 -28.83 -3.31 -12.47
C VAL A 340 -27.36 -3.06 -12.77
N VAL A 341 -26.56 -4.14 -12.78
CA VAL A 341 -25.21 -4.12 -13.33
C VAL A 341 -25.24 -3.89 -14.83
N SER A 342 -24.40 -3.00 -15.34
CA SER A 342 -24.40 -2.61 -16.76
C SER A 342 -23.59 -3.59 -17.61
N ALA A 343 -24.18 -4.06 -18.70
CA ALA A 343 -23.50 -4.88 -19.71
C ALA A 343 -22.66 -4.05 -20.70
N VAL A 344 -22.70 -2.71 -20.61
CA VAL A 344 -21.91 -1.83 -21.49
C VAL A 344 -20.43 -2.10 -21.27
N ALA A 345 -19.71 -2.38 -22.37
CA ALA A 345 -18.28 -2.74 -22.38
C ALA A 345 -17.92 -4.01 -21.59
N ARG A 346 -18.89 -4.91 -21.33
CA ARG A 346 -18.64 -6.18 -20.63
C ARG A 346 -17.59 -7.02 -21.37
N GLY A 347 -16.58 -7.47 -20.63
CA GLY A 347 -15.48 -8.29 -21.16
C GLY A 347 -14.40 -7.50 -21.90
N GLN A 348 -14.42 -6.16 -21.85
CA GLN A 348 -13.36 -5.33 -22.42
C GLN A 348 -12.00 -5.63 -21.76
N ASN A 349 -10.91 -5.53 -22.52
CA ASN A 349 -9.56 -5.69 -22.01
C ASN A 349 -9.00 -4.35 -21.51
N ARG A 350 -8.37 -4.36 -20.33
CA ARG A 350 -7.58 -3.25 -19.76
C ARG A 350 -6.38 -3.83 -18.99
N PRO A 351 -5.24 -3.10 -18.91
CA PRO A 351 -4.02 -3.62 -18.28
C PRO A 351 -4.05 -3.38 -16.76
N VAL A 352 -4.91 -4.12 -16.05
CA VAL A 352 -5.15 -3.94 -14.60
C VAL A 352 -5.01 -5.24 -13.80
N TRP A 353 -4.98 -6.38 -14.47
CA TRP A 353 -5.27 -7.67 -13.85
C TRP A 353 -4.03 -8.35 -13.32
N GLU A 354 -2.89 -8.20 -13.99
CA GLU A 354 -1.62 -8.79 -13.55
C GLU A 354 -1.17 -8.21 -12.20
N LEU A 355 -1.38 -6.91 -11.98
CA LEU A 355 -1.12 -6.25 -10.70
C LEU A 355 -1.91 -6.89 -9.55
N LEU A 356 -3.24 -6.98 -9.72
CA LEU A 356 -4.14 -7.50 -8.70
C LEU A 356 -3.92 -9.00 -8.47
N TYR A 357 -3.79 -9.78 -9.56
CA TYR A 357 -3.53 -11.21 -9.49
C TYR A 357 -2.24 -11.51 -8.75
N HIS A 358 -1.12 -10.93 -9.17
CA HIS A 358 0.18 -11.24 -8.57
C HIS A 358 0.34 -10.68 -7.16
N HIS A 359 -0.37 -9.60 -6.79
CA HIS A 359 -0.44 -9.20 -5.40
C HIS A 359 -1.18 -10.24 -4.55
N TYR A 360 -2.44 -10.56 -4.87
CA TYR A 360 -3.24 -11.41 -3.99
C TYR A 360 -2.85 -12.89 -4.05
N ALA A 361 -2.72 -13.47 -5.24
CA ALA A 361 -2.36 -14.87 -5.39
C ALA A 361 -0.89 -15.12 -5.05
N ASN A 362 0.02 -14.37 -5.67
CA ASN A 362 1.42 -14.72 -5.62
C ASN A 362 2.15 -14.07 -4.44
N ARG A 363 1.92 -12.80 -4.14
CA ARG A 363 2.54 -12.14 -2.97
C ARG A 363 1.89 -12.59 -1.66
N ARG A 364 0.57 -12.82 -1.64
CA ARG A 364 -0.19 -13.11 -0.41
C ARG A 364 -0.74 -14.55 -0.29
N GLY A 365 -0.66 -15.38 -1.32
CA GLY A 365 -1.14 -16.77 -1.25
C GLY A 365 -2.66 -16.91 -1.15
N LEU A 366 -3.42 -15.88 -1.55
CA LEU A 366 -4.88 -15.86 -1.44
C LEU A 366 -5.54 -16.44 -2.70
N SER A 367 -6.67 -17.11 -2.52
CA SER A 367 -7.46 -17.63 -3.63
C SER A 367 -8.23 -16.49 -4.31
N VAL A 368 -7.94 -16.25 -5.59
CA VAL A 368 -8.57 -15.24 -6.45
C VAL A 368 -8.88 -15.83 -7.84
N PRO A 369 -9.74 -16.86 -7.93
CA PRO A 369 -9.95 -17.62 -9.15
C PRO A 369 -10.41 -16.75 -10.33
N TYR A 370 -11.30 -15.78 -10.10
CA TYR A 370 -11.83 -14.96 -11.19
C TYR A 370 -10.80 -13.93 -11.67
N THR A 371 -10.11 -13.27 -10.74
CA THR A 371 -9.03 -12.32 -11.05
C THR A 371 -7.90 -13.04 -11.80
N LYS A 372 -7.54 -14.26 -11.38
CA LYS A 372 -6.57 -15.10 -12.09
C LYS A 372 -7.03 -15.40 -13.52
N ALA A 373 -8.25 -15.90 -13.69
CA ALA A 373 -8.79 -16.23 -15.02
C ALA A 373 -8.84 -15.01 -15.94
N TYR A 374 -9.18 -13.83 -15.40
CA TYR A 374 -9.18 -12.60 -16.18
C TYR A 374 -7.76 -12.13 -16.53
N ALA A 375 -6.80 -12.22 -15.59
CA ALA A 375 -5.39 -11.93 -15.87
C ALA A 375 -4.85 -12.85 -16.97
N GLU A 376 -5.16 -14.14 -16.94
CA GLU A 376 -4.78 -15.11 -17.97
C GLU A 376 -5.43 -14.80 -19.33
N ARG A 377 -6.70 -14.37 -19.35
CA ARG A 377 -7.40 -13.95 -20.59
C ARG A 377 -6.78 -12.70 -21.22
N VAL A 378 -6.37 -11.72 -20.42
CA VAL A 378 -5.86 -10.44 -20.91
C VAL A 378 -4.37 -10.51 -21.27
N ARG A 379 -3.62 -11.42 -20.65
CA ARG A 379 -2.19 -11.63 -20.92
C ARG A 379 -1.95 -11.84 -22.42
N VAL A 380 -1.01 -11.13 -23.06
CA VAL A 380 0.03 -10.25 -22.50
C VAL A 380 -0.43 -8.80 -22.39
N GLU A 381 -0.42 -8.23 -21.17
CA GLU A 381 -0.80 -6.84 -20.94
C GLU A 381 0.22 -5.87 -21.55
N GLY A 382 -0.26 -4.98 -22.44
CA GLY A 382 0.49 -3.86 -23.00
C GLY A 382 0.27 -2.57 -22.23
N GLY A 383 0.55 -1.41 -22.83
CA GLY A 383 0.38 -0.10 -22.19
C GLY A 383 -0.25 0.94 -23.12
N GLY A 384 0.10 2.21 -22.93
CA GLY A 384 -0.42 3.31 -23.75
C GLY A 384 -0.43 3.03 -25.25
N GLY A 385 -1.63 3.06 -25.83
CA GLY A 385 -1.87 2.80 -27.26
C GLY A 385 -2.25 1.36 -27.62
N ASP A 386 -2.13 0.40 -26.71
CA ASP A 386 -2.58 -0.98 -26.93
C ASP A 386 -4.09 -1.18 -26.69
N TYR A 387 -4.75 -0.23 -26.01
CA TYR A 387 -6.16 -0.33 -25.59
C TYR A 387 -7.05 0.75 -26.22
N GLY A 388 -6.66 1.24 -27.39
CA GLY A 388 -7.35 2.27 -28.17
C GLY A 388 -6.59 3.61 -28.22
N PRO A 389 -6.93 4.47 -29.20
CA PRO A 389 -6.19 5.71 -29.46
C PRO A 389 -6.58 6.87 -28.51
N ASN A 390 -7.74 6.75 -27.87
CA ASN A 390 -8.34 7.79 -27.02
C ASN A 390 -7.91 7.63 -25.55
N SER A 391 -8.24 8.61 -24.70
CA SER A 391 -7.87 8.63 -23.27
C SER A 391 -8.04 7.29 -22.55
N GLY A 392 -9.11 6.55 -22.85
CA GLY A 392 -9.39 5.25 -22.23
C GLY A 392 -8.23 4.25 -22.33
N GLY A 393 -7.49 4.27 -23.45
CA GLY A 393 -6.31 3.43 -23.67
C GLY A 393 -5.03 3.90 -22.96
N TYR A 394 -5.12 4.99 -22.18
CA TYR A 394 -4.02 5.64 -21.46
C TYR A 394 -4.37 5.91 -19.99
N ASP A 395 -5.53 5.47 -19.50
CA ASP A 395 -5.93 5.67 -18.09
C ASP A 395 -4.97 4.93 -17.12
N GLN A 396 -4.31 3.87 -17.58
CA GLN A 396 -3.29 3.10 -16.87
C GLN A 396 -1.98 3.05 -17.66
N LEU A 397 -0.82 3.07 -16.97
CA LEU A 397 0.50 2.93 -17.60
C LEU A 397 0.72 1.56 -18.26
N GLY A 398 0.12 0.51 -17.68
CA GLY A 398 0.09 -0.84 -18.21
C GLY A 398 1.39 -1.63 -18.07
N PHE A 399 1.61 -2.57 -19.00
CA PHE A 399 2.69 -3.57 -19.03
C PHE A 399 2.70 -4.52 -17.82
N GLY A 400 1.53 -4.83 -17.26
CA GLY A 400 1.44 -5.59 -16.01
C GLY A 400 2.05 -6.99 -16.09
N THR A 401 1.96 -7.66 -17.24
CA THR A 401 2.61 -8.98 -17.44
C THR A 401 4.13 -8.89 -17.30
N LEU A 402 4.76 -7.79 -17.74
CA LEU A 402 6.19 -7.59 -17.57
C LEU A 402 6.52 -7.20 -16.12
N LEU A 403 5.73 -6.29 -15.54
CA LEU A 403 6.13 -5.55 -14.35
C LEU A 403 5.70 -6.21 -13.04
N PHE A 404 4.52 -6.84 -13.01
CA PHE A 404 3.94 -7.38 -11.79
C PHE A 404 4.05 -8.90 -11.68
N THR A 405 4.38 -9.60 -12.77
CA THR A 405 4.70 -11.02 -12.71
C THR A 405 5.74 -11.30 -11.64
N ARG A 406 5.45 -12.31 -10.83
CA ARG A 406 6.34 -12.86 -9.79
C ARG A 406 5.93 -14.28 -9.47
N ALA A 407 6.89 -15.08 -9.00
CA ALA A 407 6.59 -16.40 -8.46
C ALA A 407 5.62 -16.30 -7.27
N ALA A 408 4.81 -17.32 -7.09
CA ALA A 408 4.04 -17.46 -5.86
C ALA A 408 5.00 -17.55 -4.68
N ALA A 409 4.73 -16.77 -3.64
CA ALA A 409 5.35 -16.97 -2.35
C ALA A 409 5.08 -18.43 -1.95
N PRO A 410 6.09 -19.16 -1.47
CA PRO A 410 5.94 -20.56 -1.08
C PRO A 410 4.70 -20.74 -0.21
N ALA A 411 3.79 -21.62 -0.65
CA ALA A 411 2.55 -21.91 0.08
C ALA A 411 2.92 -22.48 1.47
N GLY A 412 2.75 -21.66 2.50
CA GLY A 412 2.93 -22.06 3.90
C GLY A 412 4.27 -21.73 4.58
N GLY A 413 5.31 -21.25 3.88
CA GLY A 413 6.66 -21.24 4.50
C GLY A 413 7.74 -20.43 3.80
N GLY A 414 7.42 -19.26 3.23
CA GLY A 414 8.39 -18.45 2.47
C GLY A 414 8.96 -17.22 3.18
N LEU A 415 8.45 -16.85 4.36
CA LEU A 415 8.91 -15.64 5.06
C LEU A 415 10.15 -15.89 5.91
N LEU A 416 10.39 -17.15 6.27
CA LEU A 416 11.51 -17.58 7.09
C LEU A 416 12.17 -18.79 6.41
N PRO A 417 13.32 -18.61 5.74
CA PRO A 417 14.04 -19.76 5.20
C PRO A 417 14.49 -20.67 6.36
N THR A 418 14.32 -21.98 6.21
CA THR A 418 14.87 -22.96 7.16
C THR A 418 16.37 -23.16 6.91
N GLY A 419 17.12 -23.59 7.93
CA GLY A 419 18.56 -23.82 7.85
C GLY A 419 19.41 -22.57 8.03
N VAL A 420 18.80 -21.45 8.46
CA VAL A 420 19.53 -20.21 8.80
C VAL A 420 19.27 -19.80 10.24
N THR A 421 20.19 -19.02 10.79
CA THR A 421 20.03 -18.37 12.10
C THR A 421 19.63 -16.90 11.91
N ARG A 422 18.67 -16.43 12.70
CA ARG A 422 18.17 -15.05 12.69
C ARG A 422 17.92 -14.58 14.11
N VAL A 423 17.96 -13.26 14.32
CA VAL A 423 17.35 -12.62 15.50
C VAL A 423 16.00 -12.06 15.11
N PHE A 424 15.02 -12.15 16.02
CA PHE A 424 13.63 -11.75 15.78
C PHE A 424 13.27 -10.56 16.66
N ARG A 425 13.40 -9.34 16.14
CA ARG A 425 13.14 -8.11 16.89
C ARG A 425 11.67 -7.74 16.84
N SER A 426 11.11 -7.28 17.96
CA SER A 426 9.73 -6.77 17.97
C SER A 426 9.63 -5.52 17.10
N VAL A 427 8.53 -5.36 16.36
CA VAL A 427 8.34 -4.17 15.53
C VAL A 427 8.02 -2.93 16.36
N ASN A 428 7.22 -3.07 17.42
CA ASN A 428 6.88 -1.94 18.29
C ASN A 428 7.81 -1.76 19.50
N LEU A 429 8.72 -2.71 19.75
CA LEU A 429 9.83 -2.55 20.68
C LEU A 429 11.15 -2.97 20.01
N PRO A 430 11.68 -2.19 19.04
CA PRO A 430 12.79 -2.61 18.17
C PRO A 430 14.11 -2.94 18.87
N ALA A 431 14.33 -2.38 20.06
CA ALA A 431 15.49 -2.68 20.88
C ALA A 431 15.47 -4.12 21.42
N GLU A 432 14.29 -4.74 21.49
CA GLU A 432 14.07 -6.06 22.08
C GLU A 432 13.66 -7.09 21.02
N GLY A 433 13.89 -8.36 21.31
CA GLY A 433 13.52 -9.49 20.47
C GLY A 433 13.21 -10.74 21.26
N LEU A 434 12.89 -11.80 20.51
CA LEU A 434 12.62 -13.12 21.08
C LEU A 434 13.88 -13.63 21.80
N ALA A 435 13.71 -14.03 23.05
CA ALA A 435 14.76 -14.60 23.87
C ALA A 435 14.20 -15.61 24.89
N ALA A 436 15.09 -16.39 25.48
CA ALA A 436 14.78 -17.27 26.59
C ALA A 436 15.16 -16.60 27.92
N SER A 437 14.31 -16.73 28.94
CA SER A 437 14.64 -16.48 30.34
C SER A 437 14.35 -17.76 31.11
N GLY A 438 15.42 -18.52 31.39
CA GLY A 438 15.28 -19.93 31.77
C GLY A 438 14.58 -20.71 30.65
N ALA A 439 13.42 -21.30 30.95
CA ALA A 439 12.60 -22.01 29.96
C ALA A 439 11.42 -21.16 29.44
N LEU A 440 11.25 -19.93 29.91
CA LEU A 440 10.16 -19.06 29.43
C LEU A 440 10.62 -18.22 28.23
N GLY A 441 9.74 -18.11 27.22
CA GLY A 441 9.91 -17.14 26.15
C GLY A 441 9.60 -15.73 26.66
N VAL A 442 10.52 -14.80 26.41
CA VAL A 442 10.41 -13.39 26.79
C VAL A 442 10.72 -12.48 25.61
N LEU A 443 10.34 -11.22 25.75
CA LEU A 443 10.87 -10.14 24.92
C LEU A 443 12.00 -9.47 25.71
N GLY A 444 13.21 -9.46 25.15
CA GLY A 444 14.42 -8.97 25.82
C GLY A 444 15.57 -8.78 24.85
N GLU A 445 16.82 -8.95 25.28
CA GLU A 445 17.97 -8.92 24.37
C GLU A 445 17.83 -10.03 23.32
N ALA A 446 17.74 -9.66 22.04
CA ALA A 446 17.38 -10.59 20.98
C ALA A 446 18.44 -11.69 20.83
N ALA A 447 18.03 -12.94 21.05
CA ALA A 447 18.91 -14.10 20.92
C ALA A 447 18.90 -14.63 19.47
N PRO A 448 20.04 -15.14 18.96
CA PRO A 448 20.07 -15.91 17.73
C PRO A 448 19.18 -17.16 17.85
N LEU A 449 18.33 -17.39 16.84
CA LEU A 449 17.47 -18.56 16.77
C LEU A 449 17.64 -19.23 15.41
N ARG A 450 17.95 -20.52 15.43
CA ARG A 450 18.02 -21.35 14.23
C ARG A 450 16.60 -21.68 13.77
N ILE A 451 16.31 -21.38 12.52
CA ILE A 451 15.02 -21.68 11.90
C ILE A 451 15.12 -23.08 11.29
N VAL A 452 14.26 -23.99 11.73
CA VAL A 452 14.22 -25.38 11.24
C VAL A 452 12.84 -25.69 10.64
N PRO A 453 12.72 -26.72 9.78
CA PRO A 453 11.42 -27.21 9.37
C PRO A 453 10.56 -27.56 10.58
N GLY A 454 9.28 -27.22 10.50
CA GLY A 454 8.34 -27.53 11.58
C GLY A 454 8.20 -29.05 11.76
N PRO A 455 8.33 -29.58 12.99
CA PRO A 455 8.28 -31.02 13.21
C PRO A 455 6.90 -31.65 12.93
N ALA A 456 5.80 -30.91 13.11
CA ALA A 456 4.45 -31.39 12.77
C ALA A 456 4.01 -31.08 11.33
N ASP A 457 4.60 -30.06 10.70
CA ASP A 457 4.37 -29.72 9.30
C ASP A 457 5.65 -29.12 8.70
N PRO A 458 6.32 -29.82 7.77
CA PRO A 458 7.56 -29.35 7.15
C PRO A 458 7.37 -28.11 6.25
N LYS A 459 6.11 -27.74 5.93
CA LYS A 459 5.80 -26.45 5.27
C LYS A 459 5.83 -25.28 6.26
N GLY A 460 5.71 -25.53 7.55
CA GLY A 460 5.90 -24.56 8.63
C GLY A 460 7.36 -24.45 9.08
N CYS A 461 7.58 -23.76 10.19
CA CYS A 461 8.89 -23.57 10.79
C CYS A 461 8.83 -23.72 12.32
N SER A 462 9.99 -24.00 12.92
CA SER A 462 10.25 -23.88 14.35
C SER A 462 11.49 -23.03 14.58
N LEU A 463 11.55 -22.40 15.76
CA LEU A 463 12.69 -21.61 16.20
C LEU A 463 13.42 -22.39 17.30
N VAL A 464 14.72 -22.62 17.13
CA VAL A 464 15.54 -23.42 18.03
C VAL A 464 16.65 -22.53 18.59
N ASP A 465 16.83 -22.51 19.90
CA ASP A 465 17.93 -21.79 20.53
C ASP A 465 19.27 -22.55 20.43
N ASP A 466 20.34 -21.93 20.92
CA ASP A 466 21.70 -22.50 20.86
C ASP A 466 21.85 -23.77 21.70
N ASP A 467 20.98 -23.97 22.71
CA ASP A 467 20.91 -25.18 23.54
C ASP A 467 20.10 -26.31 22.86
N GLY A 468 19.57 -26.07 21.65
CA GLY A 468 18.76 -27.05 20.92
C GLY A 468 17.30 -27.13 21.37
N ARG A 469 16.83 -26.21 22.21
CA ARG A 469 15.45 -26.16 22.69
C ARG A 469 14.56 -25.43 21.69
N TYR A 470 13.35 -25.94 21.48
CA TYR A 470 12.40 -25.38 20.55
C TYR A 470 11.51 -24.36 21.25
N LEU A 471 11.27 -23.23 20.58
CA LEU A 471 10.16 -22.36 20.90
C LEU A 471 8.87 -23.13 20.66
N ARG A 472 8.08 -23.33 21.71
CA ARG A 472 6.75 -23.91 21.64
C ARG A 472 5.80 -23.20 22.58
N HIS A 473 4.50 -23.43 22.41
CA HIS A 473 3.53 -23.04 23.43
C HIS A 473 3.25 -24.20 24.40
N LYS A 474 2.95 -23.86 25.66
CA LYS A 474 2.34 -24.74 26.67
C LYS A 474 1.33 -23.92 27.44
N ASP A 475 0.09 -24.36 27.51
CA ASP A 475 -0.99 -23.59 28.17
C ASP A 475 -1.06 -22.14 27.65
N PHE A 476 -0.85 -21.96 26.34
CA PHE A 476 -0.74 -20.67 25.63
C PHE A 476 0.41 -19.75 26.08
N ARG A 477 1.35 -20.23 26.90
CA ARG A 477 2.59 -19.53 27.24
C ARG A 477 3.73 -20.03 26.36
N LEU A 478 4.48 -19.13 25.73
CA LEU A 478 5.65 -19.52 24.94
C LEU A 478 6.84 -19.84 25.83
N ARG A 479 7.56 -20.89 25.46
CA ARG A 479 8.66 -21.51 26.21
C ARG A 479 9.71 -22.09 25.26
N PHE A 480 10.93 -22.26 25.76
CA PHE A 480 12.00 -23.00 25.09
C PHE A 480 12.24 -24.30 25.85
N ASP A 481 11.79 -25.41 25.27
CA ASP A 481 11.89 -26.74 25.87
C ASP A 481 12.55 -27.72 24.89
N ALA A 482 13.20 -28.77 25.43
CA ALA A 482 13.75 -29.86 24.62
C ALA A 482 12.62 -30.68 24.00
N ASP A 483 12.85 -31.23 22.81
CA ASP A 483 11.94 -32.14 22.14
C ASP A 483 11.78 -33.43 22.96
N ASP A 484 10.55 -33.72 23.38
CA ASP A 484 10.19 -34.91 24.15
C ASP A 484 9.71 -36.07 23.26
N GLY A 485 9.75 -35.89 21.93
CA GLY A 485 9.35 -36.88 20.93
C GLY A 485 7.84 -37.09 20.82
N THR A 486 7.03 -36.28 21.50
CA THR A 486 5.57 -36.42 21.45
C THR A 486 4.97 -35.61 20.29
N THR A 487 3.93 -36.16 19.66
CA THR A 487 3.17 -35.44 18.62
C THR A 487 2.57 -34.12 19.14
N LEU A 488 2.29 -34.04 20.44
CA LEU A 488 1.83 -32.79 21.05
C LEU A 488 2.93 -31.73 21.01
N PHE A 489 4.16 -32.10 21.41
CA PHE A 489 5.31 -31.20 21.31
C PHE A 489 5.54 -30.74 19.87
N GLU A 490 5.55 -31.68 18.92
CA GLU A 490 5.76 -31.35 17.50
C GLU A 490 4.74 -30.29 17.04
N ARG A 491 3.47 -30.47 17.42
CA ARG A 491 2.37 -29.56 17.08
C ARG A 491 2.46 -28.22 17.81
N ASP A 492 2.90 -28.21 19.05
CA ASP A 492 3.08 -27.00 19.86
C ASP A 492 4.28 -26.16 19.42
N ALA A 493 5.30 -26.81 18.86
CA ALA A 493 6.53 -26.19 18.37
C ALA A 493 6.47 -25.74 16.90
N THR A 494 5.40 -26.07 16.17
CA THR A 494 5.28 -25.77 14.72
C THR A 494 4.45 -24.51 14.48
N PHE A 495 5.00 -23.58 13.69
CA PHE A 495 4.34 -22.34 13.30
C PHE A 495 4.35 -22.11 11.78
N HIS A 496 3.26 -21.56 11.24
CA HIS A 496 3.26 -20.95 9.91
C HIS A 496 3.66 -19.48 10.00
N ALA A 497 4.75 -19.12 9.33
CA ALA A 497 5.12 -17.72 9.17
C ALA A 497 4.11 -17.02 8.25
N ARG A 498 3.47 -15.97 8.76
CA ARG A 498 2.55 -15.08 8.05
C ARG A 498 3.17 -13.69 7.91
N ALA A 499 2.71 -12.93 6.91
CA ALA A 499 3.21 -11.58 6.70
C ALA A 499 2.91 -10.72 7.94
N GLY A 500 3.91 -9.95 8.35
CA GLY A 500 3.80 -8.99 9.44
C GLY A 500 3.09 -7.70 9.07
N ALA A 501 2.99 -6.82 10.04
CA ALA A 501 2.42 -5.47 9.87
C ALA A 501 3.22 -4.61 8.87
N GLU A 502 4.49 -4.93 8.65
CA GLU A 502 5.39 -4.20 7.75
C GLU A 502 6.06 -5.17 6.76
N ALA A 503 6.43 -4.68 5.56
CA ALA A 503 7.16 -5.48 4.59
C ALA A 503 8.48 -6.03 5.18
N GLY A 504 8.77 -7.31 4.94
CA GLY A 504 9.95 -7.99 5.49
C GLY A 504 9.83 -8.40 6.96
N THR A 505 8.66 -8.22 7.59
CA THR A 505 8.38 -8.69 8.95
C THR A 505 7.42 -9.88 8.93
N VAL A 506 7.36 -10.62 10.04
CA VAL A 506 6.66 -11.90 10.14
C VAL A 506 5.81 -11.99 11.40
N ARG A 507 4.76 -12.80 11.35
CA ARG A 507 3.96 -13.25 12.50
C ARG A 507 3.98 -14.76 12.51
N LEU A 508 4.02 -15.36 13.68
CA LEU A 508 4.12 -16.82 13.82
C LEU A 508 2.76 -17.37 14.25
N GLU A 509 2.02 -17.98 13.32
CA GLU A 509 0.72 -18.60 13.59
C GLU A 509 0.91 -20.06 14.02
N SER A 510 0.27 -20.49 15.11
CA SER A 510 0.35 -21.88 15.58
C SER A 510 -0.33 -22.85 14.61
N VAL A 511 0.29 -24.01 14.36
CA VAL A 511 -0.29 -25.07 13.52
C VAL A 511 -1.46 -25.78 14.19
N ASN A 512 -1.38 -26.06 15.49
CA ASN A 512 -2.45 -26.76 16.21
C ASN A 512 -3.53 -25.84 16.80
N TYR A 513 -3.30 -24.53 16.81
CA TYR A 513 -4.33 -23.52 17.11
C TYR A 513 -4.36 -22.41 16.04
N PRO A 514 -4.90 -22.70 14.83
CA PRO A 514 -5.05 -21.70 13.77
C PRO A 514 -5.80 -20.44 14.23
N GLY A 515 -5.39 -19.29 13.71
CA GLY A 515 -5.87 -17.98 14.16
C GLY A 515 -5.25 -17.50 15.47
N ARG A 516 -4.29 -18.23 16.07
CA ARG A 516 -3.49 -17.75 17.21
C ARG A 516 -2.04 -17.47 16.82
N PHE A 517 -1.50 -16.38 17.36
CA PHE A 517 -0.18 -15.87 17.00
C PHE A 517 0.70 -15.70 18.23
N VAL A 518 2.01 -15.92 18.04
CA VAL A 518 3.02 -15.48 19.02
C VAL A 518 2.92 -13.96 19.15
N ARG A 519 2.69 -13.48 20.36
CA ARG A 519 2.51 -12.07 20.71
C ARG A 519 3.30 -11.77 21.98
N HIS A 520 3.91 -10.58 22.08
CA HIS A 520 4.41 -10.10 23.37
C HIS A 520 3.36 -9.27 24.12
N ARG A 521 3.34 -9.38 25.45
CA ARG A 521 2.63 -8.47 26.35
C ARG A 521 3.37 -8.41 27.68
N ARG A 522 3.72 -7.21 28.14
CA ARG A 522 4.52 -6.99 29.36
C ARG A 522 5.82 -7.83 29.35
N HIS A 523 6.56 -7.79 28.24
CA HIS A 523 7.83 -8.51 28.01
C HIS A 523 7.74 -10.05 28.12
N ARG A 524 6.53 -10.62 28.05
CA ARG A 524 6.28 -12.06 28.06
C ARG A 524 5.65 -12.47 26.73
N LEU A 525 6.03 -13.64 26.21
CA LEU A 525 5.50 -14.19 24.96
C LEU A 525 4.30 -15.14 25.18
N TRP A 526 3.20 -14.89 24.49
CA TRP A 526 1.95 -15.65 24.60
C TRP A 526 1.43 -16.06 23.23
N LEU A 527 0.65 -17.14 23.19
CA LEU A 527 -0.07 -17.59 22.02
C LEU A 527 -1.52 -17.12 22.12
N ASP A 528 -1.79 -15.92 21.61
CA ASP A 528 -3.10 -15.28 21.72
C ASP A 528 -3.89 -15.36 20.41
N ARG A 529 -5.22 -15.38 20.50
CA ARG A 529 -6.11 -15.33 19.33
C ARG A 529 -5.97 -13.97 18.64
N ALA A 530 -5.90 -13.98 17.31
CA ALA A 530 -5.83 -12.78 16.52
C ALA A 530 -7.00 -11.84 16.82
N GLU A 531 -6.66 -10.58 17.09
CA GLU A 531 -7.60 -9.47 17.21
C GLU A 531 -7.34 -8.50 16.05
N ASP A 532 -8.41 -7.90 15.54
CA ASP A 532 -8.32 -6.88 14.49
C ASP A 532 -7.99 -5.50 15.09
N THR A 533 -6.88 -5.43 15.83
CA THR A 533 -6.40 -4.19 16.45
C THR A 533 -4.97 -3.91 16.03
N ALA A 534 -4.63 -2.62 15.89
CA ALA A 534 -3.26 -2.21 15.59
C ALA A 534 -2.27 -2.68 16.67
N ALA A 535 -2.69 -2.65 17.94
CA ALA A 535 -1.89 -3.13 19.06
C ALA A 535 -1.57 -4.63 18.93
N PHE A 536 -2.56 -5.48 18.66
CA PHE A 536 -2.31 -6.91 18.45
C PHE A 536 -1.36 -7.16 17.28
N ARG A 537 -1.59 -6.46 16.15
CA ARG A 537 -0.74 -6.59 14.97
C ARG A 537 0.71 -6.21 15.29
N ALA A 538 0.93 -5.10 15.96
CA ALA A 538 2.25 -4.65 16.38
C ALA A 538 2.92 -5.64 17.35
N ASP A 539 2.19 -6.07 18.39
CA ASP A 539 2.71 -6.97 19.42
C ASP A 539 3.03 -8.40 18.91
N SER A 540 2.40 -8.81 17.80
CA SER A 540 2.60 -10.13 17.19
C SER A 540 3.51 -10.13 15.96
N THR A 541 4.12 -8.98 15.64
CA THR A 541 4.99 -8.84 14.46
C THR A 541 6.46 -8.73 14.87
N PHE A 542 7.30 -9.53 14.20
CA PHE A 542 8.74 -9.59 14.42
C PHE A 542 9.51 -9.35 13.12
N ARG A 543 10.61 -8.62 13.19
CA ARG A 543 11.56 -8.42 12.10
C ARG A 543 12.69 -9.44 12.22
N PRO A 544 12.80 -10.42 11.31
CA PRO A 544 13.95 -11.29 11.23
C PRO A 544 15.13 -10.54 10.62
N THR A 545 16.27 -10.46 11.32
CA THR A 545 17.54 -9.97 10.76
C THR A 545 18.62 -11.04 10.89
N THR A 546 19.67 -10.94 10.08
CA THR A 546 20.88 -11.75 10.28
C THR A 546 21.36 -11.59 11.72
N ALA A 547 21.64 -12.74 12.36
CA ALA A 547 22.16 -12.79 13.72
C ALA A 547 23.60 -12.30 13.78
#